data_AF-A0A365L7Q0-F1
#
_entry.id   AF-A0A365L7Q0-F1
#
_cell.length_a   1.000
_cell.length_b   1.000
_cell.length_c   1.000
_cell.angle_alpha   90.00
_cell.angle_beta   90.00
_cell.angle_gamma   90.00
#
_symmetry.space_group_name_H-M   'P 1'
#
loop_
_entity.id
_entity.type
_entity.pdbx_description
1 polymer ?
#
loop_
_entity_poly.entity_id
_entity_poly.type
_entity_poly.pdbx_seq_one_letter_code
_entity_poly.pdbx_strand_id
1 'polypeptide(L)'
;MSYKEDCPYCNFADDPEQHVVFENDTCYFLQHDRHQGVLEGSGIIIPKNHRVNTFELTKEEWNDTYDLMQQAQEYLKQKHSPDGFTLGWNVGEASNQSILHSHFHIVPRYNDEPYAGKGLRHWIKKPENKRPQYQA
;
A
#
# COMPACT_ATOMS: atom_id res chain seq x y z
N MET A 1 14.40 -18.00 1.13
CA MET A 1 13.33 -17.07 0.72
C MET A 1 12.01 -17.78 0.89
N SER A 2 11.02 -17.18 1.55
CA SER A 2 9.65 -17.73 1.57
C SER A 2 8.95 -17.29 0.30
N TYR A 3 8.28 -18.22 -0.38
CA TYR A 3 7.63 -18.01 -1.67
C TYR A 3 6.34 -18.83 -1.72
N LYS A 4 5.34 -18.36 -2.46
CA LYS A 4 4.04 -19.03 -2.60
C LYS A 4 3.54 -18.92 -4.04
N GLU A 5 3.35 -20.07 -4.70
CA GLU A 5 2.98 -20.16 -6.12
C GLU A 5 1.66 -19.44 -6.46
N ASP A 6 0.65 -19.52 -5.58
CA ASP A 6 -0.65 -18.87 -5.84
C ASP A 6 -0.71 -17.39 -5.39
N CYS A 7 0.42 -16.78 -5.04
CA CYS A 7 0.44 -15.41 -4.54
C CYS A 7 0.76 -14.40 -5.67
N PRO A 8 -0.14 -13.45 -5.98
CA PRO A 8 0.08 -12.48 -7.05
C PRO A 8 1.26 -11.53 -6.77
N TYR A 9 1.67 -11.35 -5.52
CA TYR A 9 2.85 -10.54 -5.16
C TYR A 9 4.13 -11.36 -5.05
N CYS A 10 4.06 -12.69 -4.99
CA CYS A 10 5.23 -13.53 -5.25
C CYS A 10 5.49 -13.66 -6.76
N ASN A 11 4.43 -13.62 -7.55
CA ASN A 11 4.43 -13.81 -9.00
C ASN A 11 3.99 -12.56 -9.75
N PHE A 12 4.33 -11.38 -9.24
CA PHE A 12 3.95 -10.12 -9.87
C PHE A 12 4.51 -10.00 -11.29
N ALA A 13 5.60 -10.71 -11.60
CA ALA A 13 6.21 -10.74 -12.92
C ALA A 13 5.35 -11.46 -13.98
N ASP A 14 4.36 -12.26 -13.57
CA ASP A 14 3.41 -12.90 -14.48
C ASP A 14 2.30 -11.92 -14.91
N ASP A 15 2.16 -10.78 -14.23
CA ASP A 15 1.23 -9.71 -14.57
C ASP A 15 1.95 -8.61 -15.37
N PRO A 16 1.69 -8.47 -16.68
CA PRO A 16 2.36 -7.48 -17.52
C PRO A 16 1.99 -6.04 -17.20
N GLU A 17 0.92 -5.79 -16.43
CA GLU A 17 0.50 -4.45 -16.02
C GLU A 17 1.11 -4.03 -14.67
N GLN A 18 1.90 -4.91 -14.04
CA GLN A 18 2.51 -4.72 -12.72
C GLN A 18 4.00 -4.44 -12.87
N HIS A 19 4.42 -3.23 -12.48
CA HIS A 19 5.77 -2.73 -12.74
C HIS A 19 6.57 -2.53 -11.46
N VAL A 20 7.82 -2.99 -11.45
CA VAL A 20 8.81 -2.60 -10.45
C VAL A 20 9.33 -1.21 -10.80
N VAL A 21 9.09 -0.23 -9.93
CA VAL A 21 9.60 1.13 -10.12
C VAL A 21 11.02 1.25 -9.56
N PHE A 22 11.25 0.71 -8.37
CA PHE A 22 12.56 0.53 -7.77
C PHE A 22 12.50 -0.54 -6.68
N GLU A 23 13.67 -1.00 -6.24
CA GLU A 23 13.83 -2.07 -5.25
C GLU A 23 15.06 -1.83 -4.38
N ASN A 24 15.12 -2.51 -3.25
CA ASN A 24 16.33 -2.65 -2.43
C ASN A 24 16.53 -4.12 -2.04
N ASP A 25 17.33 -4.39 -1.01
CA ASP A 25 17.74 -5.74 -0.67
C ASP A 25 16.55 -6.67 -0.37
N THR A 26 15.56 -6.19 0.40
CA THR A 26 14.45 -7.03 0.85
C THR A 26 13.07 -6.60 0.36
N CYS A 27 12.91 -5.47 -0.34
CA CYS A 27 11.61 -4.98 -0.80
C CYS A 27 11.59 -4.50 -2.27
N TYR A 28 10.39 -4.50 -2.85
CA TYR A 28 10.05 -3.86 -4.12
C TYR A 28 9.05 -2.71 -3.90
N PHE A 29 9.17 -1.61 -4.64
CA PHE A 29 8.07 -0.67 -4.85
C PHE A 29 7.43 -0.93 -6.21
N LEU A 30 6.14 -1.26 -6.19
CA LEU A 30 5.38 -1.65 -7.37
C LEU A 30 4.25 -0.66 -7.69
N GLN A 31 3.98 -0.47 -8.98
CA GLN A 31 2.83 0.26 -9.50
C GLN A 31 2.10 -0.59 -10.54
N HIS A 32 0.77 -0.51 -10.53
CA HIS A 32 -0.07 -1.24 -11.49
C HIS A 32 -0.76 -0.26 -12.43
N ASP A 33 -0.71 -0.51 -13.74
CA ASP A 33 -1.26 0.38 -14.78
C ASP A 33 -2.75 0.68 -14.59
N ARG A 34 -3.54 -0.33 -14.20
CA ARG A 34 -4.97 -0.23 -13.94
C ARG A 34 -5.35 0.87 -12.92
N HIS A 35 -4.45 1.19 -11.99
CA HIS A 35 -4.72 2.16 -10.93
C HIS A 35 -4.26 3.58 -11.28
N GLN A 36 -3.36 3.74 -12.26
CA GLN A 36 -2.73 5.02 -12.54
C GLN A 36 -3.70 6.06 -13.11
N GLY A 37 -4.79 5.63 -13.77
CA GLY A 37 -5.85 6.53 -14.25
C GLY A 37 -6.87 6.97 -13.19
N VAL A 38 -6.83 6.39 -11.98
CA VAL A 38 -7.75 6.73 -10.88
C VAL A 38 -7.10 7.68 -9.90
N LEU A 39 -5.91 7.30 -9.39
CA LEU A 39 -5.07 8.13 -8.54
C LEU A 39 -3.62 7.89 -8.95
N GLU A 40 -3.08 8.79 -9.75
CA GLU A 40 -1.76 8.64 -10.35
C GLU A 40 -0.67 8.54 -9.28
N GLY A 41 0.32 7.70 -9.55
CA GLY A 41 1.44 7.47 -8.65
C GLY A 41 1.13 6.51 -7.50
N SER A 42 -0.13 6.06 -7.35
CA SER A 42 -0.49 5.06 -6.33
C SER A 42 0.28 3.76 -6.57
N GLY A 43 0.83 3.22 -5.49
CA GLY A 43 1.62 2.00 -5.52
C GLY A 43 1.74 1.35 -4.15
N ILE A 44 2.49 0.25 -4.11
CA ILE A 44 2.69 -0.54 -2.90
C ILE A 44 4.17 -0.90 -2.72
N ILE A 45 4.62 -0.95 -1.46
CA ILE A 45 5.90 -1.60 -1.12
C ILE A 45 5.61 -3.00 -0.59
N ILE A 46 6.27 -4.01 -1.16
CA ILE A 46 6.14 -5.41 -0.74
C ILE A 46 7.51 -5.99 -0.37
N PRO A 47 7.59 -6.90 0.63
CA PRO A 47 8.81 -7.67 0.84
C PRO A 47 8.99 -8.69 -0.30
N LYS A 48 10.24 -8.99 -0.64
CA LYS A 48 10.61 -10.04 -1.60
C LYS A 48 10.23 -11.43 -1.09
N ASN A 49 10.36 -11.63 0.23
CA ASN A 49 9.89 -12.84 0.89
C ASN A 49 8.39 -12.76 1.13
N HIS A 50 7.70 -13.89 0.97
CA HIS A 50 6.29 -14.01 1.32
C HIS A 50 6.10 -13.86 2.84
N ARG A 51 5.50 -12.74 3.24
CA ARG A 51 5.03 -12.43 4.60
C ARG A 51 3.54 -12.21 4.53
N VAL A 52 2.72 -12.90 5.31
CA VAL A 52 1.26 -12.80 5.16
C VAL A 52 0.78 -11.39 5.44
N ASN A 53 1.38 -10.69 6.40
CA ASN A 53 1.02 -9.34 6.79
C ASN A 53 2.21 -8.60 7.44
N THR A 54 2.00 -7.33 7.79
CA THR A 54 3.05 -6.43 8.31
C THR A 54 3.65 -6.87 9.65
N PHE A 55 2.97 -7.71 10.43
CA PHE A 55 3.48 -8.20 11.72
C PHE A 55 4.49 -9.32 11.56
N GLU A 56 4.64 -9.88 10.37
CA GLU A 56 5.61 -10.94 10.05
C GLU A 56 6.90 -10.39 9.43
N LEU A 57 6.94 -9.09 9.11
CA LEU A 57 8.14 -8.45 8.59
C LEU A 57 9.27 -8.54 9.61
N THR A 58 10.47 -8.88 9.14
CA THR A 58 11.68 -8.76 9.95
C THR A 58 12.02 -7.30 10.20
N LYS A 59 12.92 -7.04 11.16
CA LYS A 59 13.43 -5.67 11.39
C LYS A 59 14.12 -5.09 10.15
N GLU A 60 14.80 -5.94 9.40
CA GLU A 60 15.45 -5.58 8.14
C GLU A 60 14.41 -5.19 7.09
N GLU A 61 13.40 -6.03 6.86
CA GLU A 61 12.30 -5.75 5.92
C GLU A 61 11.51 -4.47 6.31
N TRP A 62 11.39 -4.17 7.61
CA TRP A 62 10.83 -2.91 8.09
C TRP A 62 11.68 -1.69 7.74
N ASN A 63 12.99 -1.75 7.94
CA ASN A 63 13.91 -0.66 7.61
C ASN A 63 13.94 -0.43 6.10
N ASP A 64 14.03 -1.50 5.32
CA ASP A 64 14.01 -1.44 3.86
C ASP A 64 12.70 -0.87 3.33
N THR A 65 11.57 -1.20 3.96
CA THR A 65 10.27 -0.60 3.62
C THR A 65 10.26 0.90 3.91
N TYR A 66 10.86 1.33 5.03
CA TYR A 66 10.97 2.74 5.37
C TYR A 66 11.85 3.50 4.36
N ASP A 67 13.00 2.93 3.98
CA ASP A 67 13.91 3.57 3.02
C ASP A 67 13.25 3.72 1.65
N LEU A 68 12.58 2.67 1.15
CA LEU A 68 11.81 2.75 -0.10
C LEU A 68 10.63 3.72 -0.01
N MET A 69 9.98 3.86 1.16
CA MET A 69 8.90 4.82 1.34
C MET A 69 9.41 6.27 1.18
N GLN A 70 10.58 6.59 1.72
CA GLN A 70 11.16 7.93 1.56
C GLN A 70 11.55 8.19 0.09
N GLN A 71 12.17 7.20 -0.56
CA GLN A 71 12.47 7.28 -1.99
C GLN A 71 11.20 7.48 -2.84
N ALA A 72 10.13 6.75 -2.53
CA ALA A 72 8.83 6.90 -3.19
C ALA A 72 8.26 8.30 -3.01
N GLN A 73 8.35 8.88 -1.82
CA GLN A 73 7.87 10.24 -1.58
C GLN A 73 8.58 11.25 -2.49
N GLU A 74 9.91 11.18 -2.59
CA GLU A 74 10.70 12.08 -3.43
C GLU A 74 10.37 11.92 -4.92
N TYR A 75 10.33 10.68 -5.39
CA TYR A 75 9.96 10.34 -6.76
C TYR A 75 8.56 10.86 -7.13
N LEU A 76 7.57 10.60 -6.27
CA LEU A 76 6.18 10.99 -6.51
C LEU A 76 5.99 12.51 -6.43
N LYS A 77 6.71 13.20 -5.54
CA LYS A 77 6.74 14.66 -5.50
C LYS A 77 7.24 15.27 -6.80
N GLN A 78 8.35 14.74 -7.34
CA GLN A 78 8.94 15.27 -8.58
C GLN A 78 8.06 14.98 -9.79
N LYS A 79 7.49 13.78 -9.87
CA LYS A 79 6.76 13.32 -11.06
C LYS A 79 5.31 13.81 -11.11
N HIS A 80 4.62 13.83 -9.98
CA HIS A 80 3.16 14.06 -9.93
C HIS A 80 2.75 15.26 -9.07
N SER A 81 3.65 15.83 -8.26
CA SER A 81 3.35 16.99 -7.40
C SER A 81 2.08 16.85 -6.53
N PRO A 82 1.88 15.73 -5.78
CA PRO A 82 0.70 15.56 -4.95
C PRO A 82 0.66 16.55 -3.78
N ASP A 83 -0.56 16.91 -3.38
CA ASP A 83 -0.83 17.78 -2.23
C ASP A 83 -0.68 17.07 -0.87
N GLY A 84 -0.69 15.73 -0.88
CA GLY A 84 -0.53 14.92 0.32
C GLY A 84 -0.40 13.43 0.04
N PHE A 85 -0.38 12.63 1.10
CA PHE A 85 -0.28 11.18 1.01
C PHE A 85 -1.20 10.50 2.02
N THR A 86 -1.76 9.35 1.64
CA THR A 86 -2.30 8.36 2.57
C THR A 86 -1.40 7.14 2.53
N LEU A 87 -0.90 6.75 3.70
CA LEU A 87 0.05 5.67 3.86
C LEU A 87 -0.52 4.63 4.83
N GLY A 88 -0.31 3.34 4.57
CA GLY A 88 -0.68 2.31 5.55
C GLY A 88 -0.78 0.89 5.04
N TRP A 89 -1.02 -0.01 5.98
CA TRP A 89 -1.31 -1.42 5.73
C TRP A 89 -2.75 -1.73 6.12
N ASN A 90 -3.34 -2.66 5.38
CA ASN A 90 -4.53 -3.37 5.82
C ASN A 90 -4.12 -4.76 6.30
N VAL A 91 -4.59 -5.15 7.48
CA VAL A 91 -4.33 -6.48 8.05
C VAL A 91 -5.64 -7.17 8.38
N GLY A 92 -5.81 -8.36 7.81
CA GLY A 92 -7.01 -9.18 7.95
C GLY A 92 -8.19 -8.73 7.07
N GLU A 93 -9.16 -9.63 6.92
CA GLU A 93 -10.33 -9.45 6.06
C GLU A 93 -11.17 -8.22 6.43
N ALA A 94 -11.40 -7.98 7.73
CA ALA A 94 -12.15 -6.82 8.20
C ALA A 94 -11.52 -5.47 7.84
N SER A 95 -10.21 -5.45 7.59
CA SER A 95 -9.47 -4.27 7.12
C SER A 95 -9.35 -4.24 5.59
N ASN A 96 -9.99 -5.17 4.87
CA ASN A 96 -9.89 -5.34 3.43
C ASN A 96 -8.49 -5.76 2.94
N GLN A 97 -7.82 -6.66 3.67
CA GLN A 97 -6.63 -7.35 3.15
C GLN A 97 -7.03 -8.53 2.25
N SER A 98 -7.13 -8.30 0.94
CA SER A 98 -7.49 -9.34 -0.03
C SER A 98 -6.32 -10.22 -0.46
N ILE A 99 -5.11 -9.66 -0.53
CA ILE A 99 -3.88 -10.39 -0.87
C ILE A 99 -3.10 -10.64 0.41
N LEU A 100 -2.90 -11.92 0.73
CA LEU A 100 -2.18 -12.40 1.91
C LEU A 100 -0.66 -12.35 1.72
N HIS A 101 -0.16 -11.20 1.30
CA HIS A 101 1.25 -10.84 1.24
C HIS A 101 1.36 -9.38 1.66
N SER A 102 2.19 -9.07 2.65
CA SER A 102 2.33 -7.74 3.24
C SER A 102 2.58 -6.70 2.17
N HIS A 103 1.76 -5.66 2.13
CA HIS A 103 1.90 -4.60 1.15
C HIS A 103 1.54 -3.26 1.79
N PHE A 104 2.52 -2.37 1.82
CA PHE A 104 2.40 -1.02 2.32
C PHE A 104 1.87 -0.11 1.22
N HIS A 105 0.69 0.46 1.39
CA HIS A 105 0.11 1.37 0.43
C HIS A 105 0.76 2.75 0.51
N ILE A 106 1.15 3.27 -0.65
CA ILE A 106 1.54 4.66 -0.84
C ILE A 106 0.56 5.26 -1.83
N VAL A 107 -0.33 6.13 -1.34
CA VAL A 107 -1.39 6.75 -2.14
C VAL A 107 -1.17 8.26 -2.16
N PRO A 108 -0.65 8.83 -3.26
CA PRO A 108 -0.67 10.27 -3.49
C PRO A 108 -2.09 10.81 -3.44
N ARG A 109 -2.27 12.00 -2.87
CA ARG A 109 -3.57 12.66 -2.69
C ARG A 109 -3.54 14.05 -3.31
N TYR A 110 -4.65 14.45 -3.91
CA TYR A 110 -4.80 15.73 -4.60
C TYR A 110 -6.02 16.47 -4.06
N ASN A 111 -5.95 17.81 -3.98
CA ASN A 111 -7.03 18.63 -3.42
C ASN A 111 -8.28 18.66 -4.31
N ASP A 112 -8.14 18.38 -5.60
CA ASP A 112 -9.20 18.36 -6.59
C ASP A 112 -9.84 16.97 -6.78
N GLU A 113 -9.30 15.93 -6.16
CA GLU A 113 -9.89 14.59 -6.23
C GLU A 113 -11.23 14.54 -5.45
N PRO A 114 -12.23 13.75 -5.89
CA PRO A 114 -13.55 13.70 -5.23
C PRO A 114 -13.55 13.25 -3.76
N TYR A 115 -12.46 12.61 -3.31
CA TYR A 115 -12.32 12.08 -1.96
C TYR A 115 -11.30 12.83 -1.10
N ALA A 116 -10.83 14.01 -1.54
CA ALA A 116 -9.95 14.88 -0.78
C ALA A 116 -10.44 15.06 0.66
N GLY A 117 -9.52 15.01 1.63
CA GLY A 117 -9.82 15.11 3.06
C GLY A 117 -10.40 13.85 3.73
N LYS A 118 -10.76 12.80 2.97
CA LYS A 118 -11.14 11.49 3.54
C LYS A 118 -9.88 10.62 3.71
N GLY A 119 -9.33 10.61 4.92
CA GLY A 119 -8.19 9.76 5.32
C GLY A 119 -8.60 8.65 6.31
N LEU A 120 -7.61 8.00 6.94
CA LEU A 120 -7.83 6.86 7.87
C LEU A 120 -8.85 7.16 8.99
N ARG A 121 -8.83 8.40 9.51
CA ARG A 121 -9.74 8.83 10.58
C ARG A 121 -11.18 9.08 10.10
N HIS A 122 -11.45 9.07 8.80
CA HIS A 122 -12.79 9.28 8.26
C HIS A 122 -13.79 8.32 8.90
N TRP A 123 -13.45 7.03 8.95
CA TRP A 123 -14.29 5.94 9.43
C TRP A 123 -14.58 5.99 10.93
N ILE A 124 -13.67 6.57 11.72
CA ILE A 124 -13.82 6.74 13.17
C ILE A 124 -14.81 7.88 13.47
N LYS A 125 -14.88 8.87 12.59
CA LYS A 125 -15.75 10.06 12.74
C LYS A 125 -17.17 9.83 12.22
N LYS A 126 -17.54 8.60 11.86
CA LYS A 126 -18.87 8.23 11.36
C LYS A 126 -19.68 7.56 12.47
N PRO A 127 -20.67 8.24 13.06
CA PRO A 127 -21.58 7.62 14.02
C PRO A 127 -22.27 6.38 13.45
N GLU A 128 -22.47 6.32 12.14
CA GLU A 128 -23.07 5.19 11.44
C GLU A 128 -22.19 3.93 11.46
N ASN A 129 -20.87 4.10 11.65
CA ASN A 129 -19.90 2.99 11.75
C ASN A 129 -19.75 2.47 13.20
N LYS A 130 -20.67 2.83 14.09
CA LYS A 130 -20.66 2.40 15.49
C LYS A 130 -21.04 0.92 15.60
N ARG A 131 -20.19 0.12 16.26
CA ARG A 131 -20.45 -1.32 16.47
C ARG A 131 -21.77 -1.54 17.23
N PRO A 132 -22.54 -2.61 16.92
CA PRO A 132 -23.87 -2.86 17.51
C PRO A 132 -23.89 -2.82 19.04
N GLN A 133 -22.86 -3.36 19.69
CA GLN A 133 -22.73 -3.37 21.16
C GLN A 133 -22.70 -1.99 21.85
N TYR A 134 -22.51 -0.92 21.08
CA TYR A 134 -22.50 0.45 21.59
C TYR A 134 -23.72 1.25 21.11
N GLN A 135 -24.62 0.65 20.34
CA GLN A 135 -25.91 1.24 19.99
C GLN A 135 -26.81 1.05 21.21
N ALA A 136 -27.33 2.17 21.75
CA ALA A 136 -28.23 2.16 22.90
C ALA A 136 -29.65 1.77 22.48
#